data_AF-A0A9W8KML4-F1
#
_entry.id   AF-A0A9W8KML4-F1
#
_cell.length_a   1.000
_cell.length_b   1.000
_cell.length_c   1.000
_cell.angle_alpha   90.00
_cell.angle_beta   90.00
_cell.angle_gamma   90.00
#
_symmetry.space_group_name_H-M   'P 1'
#
loop_
_entity.id
_entity.type
_entity.pdbx_description
1 polymer ?
#
loop_
_entity_poly.entity_id
_entity_poly.type
_entity_poly.pdbx_seq_one_letter_code
_entity_poly.pdbx_strand_id
1 'polypeptide(L)'
;MATPNDPSLITSYELVSRSLENSINYDNLSDAEKSRARKRRVRRTDRRTLWQRIIAGARNVDMFWALTGASICTFVLIALSLLYFRHSHLAFMHRFSHEELSRRKGHLGFDKIYVIERAAMHEDVPAHRGRWATIGKELGIEFETWPISVPTPLDPRLALLHQRECWRPHQAIYRDILANDHMDALIVEDHVEFGPSPQLRLYSALIEIPADWDVLQLGPTANGTDSGRHDDIPIQGSQLMYRRVDDGACNNLAYAISRAGARKVIKTLDSTHAHADFEHKMLDALDRVKFLMFRVSPGIFRWRDSDR
;
A
#
# COMPACT_ATOMS: atom_id res chain seq x y z
N MET A 1 -41.80 1.73 41.49
CA MET A 1 -42.06 0.88 42.68
C MET A 1 -40.72 0.56 43.31
N ALA A 2 -40.40 1.17 44.46
CA ALA A 2 -39.17 0.89 45.19
C ALA A 2 -39.31 -0.44 45.92
N THR A 3 -38.33 -1.33 45.76
CA THR A 3 -38.27 -2.60 46.48
C THR A 3 -37.98 -2.33 47.97
N PRO A 4 -38.72 -2.94 48.92
CA PRO A 4 -38.65 -2.63 50.35
C PRO A 4 -37.34 -3.08 51.07
N ASN A 5 -36.26 -3.32 50.33
CA ASN A 5 -34.97 -3.79 50.85
C ASN A 5 -33.80 -2.91 50.35
N ASP A 6 -34.01 -1.61 50.20
CA ASP A 6 -32.90 -0.70 49.91
C ASP A 6 -32.15 -0.35 51.22
N PRO A 7 -30.91 -0.83 51.42
CA PRO A 7 -30.13 -0.57 52.63
C PRO A 7 -29.76 0.91 52.82
N SER A 8 -30.02 1.77 51.84
CA SER A 8 -29.83 3.22 51.94
C SER A 8 -30.94 3.95 52.72
N LEU A 9 -32.06 3.27 53.02
CA LEU A 9 -33.23 3.83 53.73
C LEU A 9 -33.33 3.40 55.21
N ILE A 10 -32.26 2.86 55.80
CA ILE A 10 -32.26 2.50 57.22
C ILE A 10 -32.27 3.80 58.03
N THR A 11 -33.39 4.07 58.70
CA THR A 11 -33.51 5.24 59.57
C THR A 11 -32.51 5.16 60.72
N SER A 12 -32.06 6.31 61.23
CA SER A 12 -31.17 6.38 62.39
C SER A 12 -31.72 5.61 63.60
N TYR A 13 -33.05 5.57 63.75
CA TYR A 13 -33.74 4.80 64.76
C TYR A 13 -33.56 3.29 64.59
N GLU A 14 -33.65 2.78 63.37
CA GLU A 14 -33.49 1.35 63.07
C GLU A 14 -32.03 0.88 63.23
N LEU A 15 -31.06 1.77 62.97
CA LEU A 15 -29.64 1.50 63.29
C LEU A 15 -29.43 1.37 64.80
N VAL A 16 -30.04 2.26 65.59
CA VAL A 16 -29.93 2.25 67.05
C VAL A 16 -30.63 1.03 67.63
N SER A 17 -31.83 0.67 67.15
CA SER A 17 -32.57 -0.50 67.63
C SER A 17 -31.82 -1.80 67.33
N ARG A 18 -31.29 -1.98 66.12
CA ARG A 18 -30.45 -3.14 65.77
C ARG A 18 -29.16 -3.18 66.59
N SER A 19 -28.56 -2.03 66.91
CA SER A 19 -27.36 -1.97 67.76
C SER A 19 -27.67 -2.42 69.19
N LEU A 20 -28.79 -1.95 69.76
CA LEU A 20 -29.29 -2.35 71.07
C LEU A 20 -29.64 -3.84 71.12
N GLU A 21 -30.37 -4.34 70.13
CA GLU A 21 -30.75 -5.75 70.03
C GLU A 21 -29.51 -6.66 69.94
N ASN A 22 -28.51 -6.27 69.16
CA ASN A 22 -27.24 -6.98 69.10
C ASN A 22 -26.44 -6.91 70.42
N SER A 23 -26.54 -5.82 71.18
CA SER A 23 -25.91 -5.71 72.50
C SER A 23 -26.57 -6.63 73.52
N ILE A 24 -27.90 -6.62 73.58
CA ILE A 24 -28.69 -7.48 74.48
C ILE A 24 -28.44 -8.95 74.15
N ASN A 25 -28.48 -9.31 72.87
CA ASN A 25 -28.19 -10.67 72.44
C ASN A 25 -26.75 -11.09 72.74
N TYR A 26 -25.79 -10.17 72.71
CA TYR A 26 -24.41 -10.44 73.08
C TYR A 26 -24.24 -10.65 74.59
N ASP A 27 -24.95 -9.88 75.42
CA ASP A 27 -24.89 -10.00 76.88
C ASP A 27 -25.50 -11.30 77.39
N ASN A 28 -26.47 -11.86 76.66
CA ASN A 28 -27.09 -13.15 76.94
C ASN A 28 -26.25 -14.38 76.52
N LEU A 29 -25.10 -14.18 75.87
CA LEU A 29 -24.19 -15.28 75.50
C LEU A 29 -23.40 -15.77 76.72
N SER A 30 -23.07 -17.07 76.73
CA SER A 30 -22.11 -17.62 77.70
C SER A 30 -20.70 -17.04 77.50
N ASP A 31 -19.86 -17.05 78.53
CA ASP A 31 -18.49 -16.49 78.44
C ASP A 31 -17.64 -17.13 77.33
N ALA A 32 -17.84 -18.43 77.10
CA ALA A 32 -17.19 -19.16 76.00
C ALA A 32 -17.65 -18.65 74.62
N GLU A 33 -18.93 -18.32 74.48
CA GLU A 33 -19.50 -17.76 73.25
C GLU A 33 -19.11 -16.31 73.05
N LYS A 34 -19.09 -15.49 74.10
CA LYS A 34 -18.54 -14.11 74.09
C LYS A 34 -17.09 -14.11 73.60
N SER A 35 -16.26 -15.03 74.09
CA SER A 35 -14.86 -15.20 73.65
C SER A 35 -14.75 -15.58 72.17
N ARG A 36 -15.58 -16.52 71.68
CA ARG A 36 -15.61 -16.92 70.25
C ARG A 36 -16.12 -15.78 69.36
N ALA A 37 -17.17 -15.07 69.78
CA ALA A 37 -17.72 -13.92 69.08
C ALA A 37 -16.69 -12.78 68.99
N ARG A 38 -15.94 -12.51 70.07
CA ARG A 38 -14.84 -11.54 70.09
C ARG A 38 -13.72 -11.93 69.11
N LYS A 39 -13.27 -13.19 69.12
CA LYS A 39 -12.26 -13.70 68.16
C LYS A 39 -12.73 -13.60 66.71
N ARG A 40 -14.00 -13.89 66.42
CA ARG A 40 -14.59 -13.74 65.08
C ARG A 40 -14.69 -12.28 64.65
N ARG A 41 -15.04 -11.36 65.57
CA ARG A 41 -15.09 -9.92 65.29
C ARG A 41 -13.70 -9.40 64.95
N VAL A 42 -12.67 -9.72 65.75
CA VAL A 42 -11.27 -9.34 65.49
C VAL A 42 -10.78 -9.84 64.13
N ARG A 43 -11.05 -11.11 63.77
CA ARG A 43 -10.69 -11.66 62.44
C ARG A 43 -11.42 -11.00 61.27
N ARG A 44 -12.66 -10.53 61.47
CA ARG A 44 -13.40 -9.78 60.43
C ARG A 44 -12.86 -8.36 60.27
N THR A 45 -12.44 -7.71 61.35
CA THR A 45 -11.78 -6.39 61.28
C THR A 45 -10.47 -6.48 60.50
N ASP A 46 -9.70 -7.56 60.70
CA ASP A 46 -8.39 -7.75 60.08
C ASP A 46 -8.44 -8.09 58.56
N ARG A 47 -9.58 -8.58 58.05
CA ARG A 47 -9.77 -8.74 56.59
C ARG A 47 -10.23 -7.45 55.89
N ARG A 48 -10.84 -6.51 56.63
CA ARG A 48 -11.19 -5.18 56.09
C ARG A 48 -9.97 -4.27 55.95
N THR A 49 -8.88 -4.53 56.67
CA THR A 49 -7.68 -3.68 56.65
C THR A 49 -6.89 -3.75 55.36
N LEU A 50 -6.84 -4.88 54.64
CA LEU A 50 -6.02 -4.95 53.43
C LEU A 50 -6.60 -4.08 52.30
N TRP A 51 -7.90 -4.21 52.02
CA TRP A 51 -8.58 -3.36 51.04
C TRP A 51 -8.63 -1.89 51.46
N GLN A 52 -8.86 -1.61 52.74
CA GLN A 52 -8.82 -0.24 53.25
C GLN A 52 -7.41 0.36 53.23
N ARG A 53 -6.35 -0.44 53.41
CA ARG A 53 -4.95 0.00 53.28
C ARG A 53 -4.58 0.28 51.83
N ILE A 54 -5.08 -0.51 50.88
CA ILE A 54 -4.92 -0.23 49.44
C ILE A 54 -5.64 1.06 49.07
N ILE A 55 -6.88 1.25 49.53
CA ILE A 55 -7.67 2.47 49.28
C ILE A 55 -7.05 3.70 49.98
N ALA A 56 -6.55 3.56 51.21
CA ALA A 56 -5.88 4.63 51.94
C ALA A 56 -4.51 4.96 51.33
N GLY A 57 -3.76 3.95 50.86
CA GLY A 57 -2.53 4.13 50.10
C GLY A 57 -2.78 4.85 48.77
N ALA A 58 -3.86 4.50 48.06
CA ALA A 58 -4.29 5.17 46.84
C ALA A 58 -4.78 6.61 47.10
N ARG A 59 -5.35 6.90 48.27
CA ARG A 59 -5.70 8.27 48.71
C ARG A 59 -4.48 9.13 49.04
N ASN A 60 -3.36 8.52 49.42
CA ASN A 60 -2.10 9.21 49.73
C ASN A 60 -1.21 9.39 48.50
N VAL A 61 -1.51 8.73 47.39
CA VAL A 61 -0.94 9.14 46.10
C VAL A 61 -1.53 10.50 45.81
N ASP A 62 -0.67 11.53 45.85
CA ASP A 62 -1.05 12.89 45.50
C ASP A 62 -1.84 12.84 44.19
N MET A 63 -3.03 13.41 44.19
CA MET A 63 -3.89 13.47 43.00
C MET A 63 -3.12 14.02 41.80
N PHE A 64 -2.13 14.89 42.07
CA PHE A 64 -1.16 15.36 41.09
C PHE A 64 -0.39 14.23 40.40
N TRP A 65 0.18 13.28 41.13
CA TRP A 65 0.95 12.16 40.55
C TRP A 65 0.06 11.18 39.79
N ALA A 66 -1.16 10.93 40.28
CA ALA A 66 -2.13 10.08 39.58
C ALA A 66 -2.54 10.70 38.23
N LEU A 67 -2.86 12.00 38.20
CA LEU A 67 -3.20 12.73 36.98
C LEU A 67 -2.00 12.82 36.04
N THR A 68 -0.79 13.05 36.57
CA THR A 68 0.44 13.08 35.78
C THR A 68 0.71 11.73 35.11
N GLY A 69 0.58 10.63 35.86
CA GLY A 69 0.72 9.27 35.33
C GLY A 69 -0.31 8.97 34.23
N ALA A 70 -1.58 9.30 34.46
CA ALA A 70 -2.64 9.13 33.46
C ALA A 70 -2.39 9.95 32.19
N SER A 71 -1.93 11.20 32.33
CA SER A 71 -1.58 12.08 31.21
C SER A 71 -0.41 11.50 30.39
N ILE A 72 0.67 11.08 31.06
CA ILE A 72 1.83 10.45 30.41
C ILE A 72 1.40 9.17 29.67
N CYS A 73 0.63 8.29 30.30
CA CYS A 73 0.12 7.08 29.66
C CYS A 73 -0.72 7.39 28.42
N THR A 74 -1.60 8.39 28.51
CA THR A 74 -2.43 8.82 27.37
C THR A 74 -1.58 9.35 26.23
N PHE A 75 -0.57 10.19 26.54
CA PHE A 75 0.35 10.71 25.54
C PHE A 75 1.16 9.60 24.86
N VAL A 76 1.67 8.64 25.62
CA VAL A 76 2.39 7.46 25.09
C VAL A 76 1.48 6.63 24.18
N LEU A 77 0.22 6.39 24.58
CA LEU A 77 -0.73 5.66 23.75
C LEU A 77 -1.05 6.39 22.44
N ILE A 78 -1.22 7.71 22.47
CA ILE A 78 -1.41 8.52 21.26
C ILE A 78 -0.17 8.42 20.36
N ALA A 79 1.03 8.58 20.93
CA ALA A 79 2.27 8.49 20.16
C ALA A 79 2.46 7.10 19.52
N LEU A 80 2.20 6.03 20.26
CA LEU A 80 2.23 4.66 19.74
C LEU A 80 1.17 4.43 18.66
N SER A 81 -0.04 4.98 18.83
CA SER A 81 -1.11 4.89 17.83
C SER A 81 -0.74 5.62 16.54
N LEU A 82 -0.13 6.80 16.64
CA LEU A 82 0.35 7.56 15.49
C LEU A 82 1.53 6.85 14.79
N LEU A 83 2.44 6.24 15.55
CA LEU A 83 3.53 5.44 14.99
C LEU A 83 3.01 4.18 14.29
N TYR A 84 2.05 3.49 14.91
CA TYR A 84 1.39 2.33 14.32
C TYR A 84 0.62 2.73 13.06
N PHE A 85 -0.13 3.83 13.09
CA PHE A 85 -0.83 4.34 11.93
C PHE A 85 0.16 4.73 10.82
N ARG A 86 1.23 5.45 11.14
CA ARG A 86 2.29 5.78 10.16
C ARG A 86 2.87 4.52 9.53
N HIS A 87 3.23 3.52 10.34
CA HIS A 87 3.84 2.29 9.84
C HIS A 87 2.86 1.48 8.98
N SER A 88 1.63 1.30 9.44
CA SER A 88 0.58 0.54 8.75
C SER A 88 0.10 1.28 7.49
N HIS A 89 0.01 2.61 7.56
CA HIS A 89 -0.36 3.44 6.43
C HIS A 89 0.74 3.46 5.37
N LEU A 90 2.03 3.52 5.75
CA LEU A 90 3.11 3.37 4.77
C LEU A 90 3.09 1.99 4.10
N ALA A 91 2.87 0.92 4.88
CA ALA A 91 2.72 -0.43 4.33
C ALA A 91 1.48 -0.59 3.43
N PHE A 92 0.44 0.22 3.66
CA PHE A 92 -0.77 0.23 2.84
C PHE A 92 -0.63 1.10 1.58
N MET A 93 0.07 2.24 1.71
CA MET A 93 0.22 3.21 0.63
C MET A 93 1.24 2.76 -0.41
N HIS A 94 2.28 2.05 0.00
CA HIS A 94 3.30 1.54 -0.90
C HIS A 94 3.03 0.09 -1.24
N ARG A 95 3.02 -0.20 -2.54
CA ARG A 95 2.76 -1.57 -3.02
C ARG A 95 3.89 -2.52 -2.68
N PHE A 96 5.12 -2.04 -2.80
CA PHE A 96 6.30 -2.90 -2.83
C PHE A 96 7.13 -2.71 -1.56
N SER A 97 7.39 -3.82 -0.86
CA SER A 97 8.40 -3.84 0.19
C SER A 97 9.79 -4.12 -0.37
N HIS A 98 10.85 -3.71 0.34
CA HIS A 98 12.22 -4.07 -0.03
C HIS A 98 12.44 -5.58 -0.16
N GLU A 99 11.79 -6.36 0.71
CA GLU A 99 11.88 -7.81 0.68
C GLU A 99 11.24 -8.38 -0.60
N GLU A 100 10.06 -7.88 -0.97
CA GLU A 100 9.35 -8.28 -2.19
C GLU A 100 10.17 -7.96 -3.46
N LEU A 101 10.71 -6.74 -3.55
CA LEU A 101 11.58 -6.36 -4.68
C LEU A 101 12.86 -7.20 -4.74
N SER A 102 13.40 -7.59 -3.58
CA SER A 102 14.58 -8.46 -3.52
C SER A 102 14.29 -9.88 -4.00
N ARG A 103 13.09 -10.41 -3.69
CA ARG A 103 12.64 -11.72 -4.22
C ARG A 103 12.42 -11.69 -5.73
N ARG A 104 12.05 -10.54 -6.29
CA ARG A 104 11.82 -10.33 -7.73
C ARG A 104 13.03 -9.75 -8.48
N LYS A 105 14.25 -10.01 -7.99
CA LYS A 105 15.48 -9.48 -8.60
C LYS A 105 15.68 -9.88 -10.05
N GLY A 106 15.29 -11.11 -10.42
CA GLY A 106 15.33 -11.60 -11.80
C GLY A 106 14.40 -10.85 -12.77
N HIS A 107 13.54 -9.97 -12.28
CA HIS A 107 12.58 -9.22 -13.10
C HIS A 107 12.56 -7.73 -12.73
N LEU A 108 13.66 -7.21 -12.18
CA LEU A 108 13.79 -5.79 -11.80
C LEU A 108 12.66 -5.28 -10.88
N GLY A 109 12.14 -6.15 -10.00
CA GLY A 109 11.08 -5.80 -9.07
C GLY A 109 9.66 -6.06 -9.57
N PHE A 110 9.50 -6.44 -10.83
CA PHE A 110 8.22 -6.81 -11.44
C PHE A 110 7.98 -8.32 -11.39
N ASP A 111 6.77 -8.79 -11.69
CA ASP A 111 6.54 -10.22 -11.91
C ASP A 111 7.09 -10.70 -13.25
N LYS A 112 7.10 -9.81 -14.26
CA LYS A 112 7.48 -10.15 -15.62
C LYS A 112 8.09 -8.96 -16.35
N ILE A 113 9.04 -9.24 -17.24
CA ILE A 113 9.58 -8.28 -18.20
C ILE A 113 9.23 -8.76 -19.61
N TYR A 114 8.61 -7.89 -20.41
CA TYR A 114 8.34 -8.11 -21.82
C TYR A 114 9.16 -7.13 -22.65
N VAL A 115 9.85 -7.66 -23.66
CA VAL A 115 10.59 -6.88 -24.66
C VAL A 115 9.90 -7.01 -26.00
N ILE A 116 9.40 -5.89 -26.51
CA ILE A 116 8.70 -5.83 -27.79
C ILE A 116 9.73 -5.64 -28.90
N GLU A 117 9.85 -6.62 -29.79
CA GLU A 117 10.79 -6.57 -30.93
C GLU A 117 10.10 -5.97 -32.17
N ARG A 118 10.62 -4.85 -32.67
CA ARG A 118 10.03 -4.11 -33.82
C ARG A 118 10.78 -4.44 -35.10
N ALA A 119 10.67 -5.70 -35.52
CA ALA A 119 11.52 -6.26 -36.57
C ALA A 119 11.43 -5.54 -37.93
N ALA A 120 10.33 -4.83 -38.20
CA ALA A 120 10.12 -4.12 -39.45
C ALA A 120 10.46 -2.62 -39.43
N MET A 121 10.83 -2.09 -38.26
CA MET A 121 11.22 -0.68 -38.09
C MET A 121 12.73 -0.48 -38.12
N HIS A 122 13.50 -1.52 -37.77
CA HIS A 122 14.94 -1.44 -37.63
C HIS A 122 15.59 -2.60 -38.38
N GLU A 123 16.57 -2.30 -39.23
CA GLU A 123 17.32 -3.31 -40.00
C GLU A 123 18.21 -4.20 -39.08
N ASP A 124 18.47 -3.76 -37.85
CA ASP A 124 19.43 -4.36 -36.90
C ASP A 124 18.77 -5.14 -35.75
N VAL A 125 17.60 -5.73 -35.97
CA VAL A 125 16.91 -6.63 -35.00
C VAL A 125 17.84 -7.65 -34.33
N PRO A 126 18.76 -8.33 -35.05
CA PRO A 126 19.69 -9.26 -34.41
C PRO A 126 20.62 -8.58 -33.39
N ALA A 127 21.05 -7.34 -33.67
CA ALA A 127 21.84 -6.55 -32.75
C ALA A 127 21.02 -6.17 -31.50
N HIS A 128 19.76 -5.77 -31.68
CA HIS A 128 18.85 -5.43 -30.58
C HIS A 128 18.64 -6.62 -29.64
N ARG A 129 18.36 -7.80 -30.22
CA ARG A 129 18.22 -9.04 -29.45
C ARG A 129 19.51 -9.42 -28.74
N GLY A 130 20.67 -9.26 -29.40
CA GLY A 130 21.98 -9.51 -28.80
C GLY A 130 22.28 -8.59 -27.60
N ARG A 131 21.86 -7.31 -27.67
CA ARG A 131 21.98 -6.37 -26.56
C ARG A 131 21.11 -6.78 -25.39
N TRP A 132 19.82 -7.04 -25.61
CA TRP A 132 18.92 -7.47 -24.54
C TRP A 132 19.35 -8.79 -23.92
N ALA A 133 19.89 -9.73 -24.70
CA ALA A 133 20.48 -10.96 -24.17
C ALA A 133 21.71 -10.68 -23.29
N THR A 134 22.57 -9.74 -23.71
CA THR A 134 23.73 -9.30 -22.91
C THR A 134 23.28 -8.65 -21.61
N ILE A 135 22.31 -7.75 -21.66
CA ILE A 135 21.76 -7.07 -20.48
C ILE A 135 21.07 -8.08 -19.54
N GLY A 136 20.30 -9.01 -20.10
CA GLY A 136 19.70 -10.13 -19.39
C GLY A 136 20.73 -10.88 -18.55
N LYS A 137 21.86 -11.22 -19.18
CA LYS A 137 22.97 -11.90 -18.51
C LYS A 137 23.67 -11.02 -17.47
N GLU A 138 23.97 -9.76 -17.78
CA GLU A 138 24.70 -8.84 -16.89
C GLU A 138 23.91 -8.50 -15.63
N LEU A 139 22.60 -8.25 -15.77
CA LEU A 139 21.72 -7.92 -14.66
C LEU A 139 21.15 -9.16 -13.97
N GLY A 140 21.30 -10.34 -14.57
CA GLY A 140 20.69 -11.58 -14.12
C GLY A 140 19.16 -11.52 -14.19
N ILE A 141 18.64 -10.92 -15.26
CA ILE A 141 17.20 -10.75 -15.48
C ILE A 141 16.68 -11.68 -16.57
N GLU A 142 15.44 -12.13 -16.39
CA GLU A 142 14.68 -12.92 -17.34
C GLU A 142 13.64 -12.02 -17.99
N PHE A 143 13.46 -12.19 -19.30
CA PHE A 143 12.47 -11.43 -20.06
C PHE A 143 11.94 -12.29 -21.21
N GLU A 144 10.76 -11.91 -21.69
CA GLU A 144 10.09 -12.57 -22.81
C GLU A 144 10.03 -11.63 -24.01
N THR A 145 10.40 -12.13 -25.20
CA THR A 145 10.38 -11.34 -26.42
C THR A 145 9.07 -11.51 -27.18
N TRP A 146 8.50 -10.39 -27.62
CA TRP A 146 7.24 -10.32 -28.34
C TRP A 146 7.47 -9.67 -29.71
N PRO A 147 7.62 -10.46 -30.79
CA PRO A 147 7.91 -9.91 -32.10
C PRO A 147 6.70 -9.27 -32.76
N ILE A 148 6.90 -8.10 -33.37
CA ILE A 148 5.90 -7.41 -34.18
C ILE A 148 6.30 -7.49 -35.66
N SER A 149 5.37 -7.99 -36.48
CA SER A 149 5.49 -8.01 -37.93
C SER A 149 4.58 -6.93 -38.53
N VAL A 150 5.07 -5.71 -38.68
CA VAL A 150 4.31 -4.62 -39.35
C VAL A 150 4.90 -4.36 -40.72
N PRO A 151 4.14 -4.25 -41.81
CA PRO A 151 4.69 -3.73 -43.06
C PRO A 151 5.18 -2.29 -42.87
N THR A 152 6.37 -1.94 -43.37
CA THR A 152 6.86 -0.54 -43.35
C THR A 152 5.88 0.34 -44.13
N PRO A 153 5.28 1.38 -43.52
CA PRO A 153 4.23 2.14 -44.19
C PRO A 153 4.82 3.06 -45.27
N LEU A 154 4.51 2.77 -46.54
CA LEU A 154 4.85 3.62 -47.70
C LEU A 154 3.76 4.67 -48.04
N ASP A 155 2.58 4.60 -47.39
CA ASP A 155 1.39 5.42 -47.68
C ASP A 155 0.78 5.92 -46.35
N PRO A 156 0.33 7.19 -46.23
CA PRO A 156 -0.45 7.71 -45.09
C PRO A 156 -1.62 6.83 -44.64
N ARG A 157 -2.27 6.07 -45.55
CA ARG A 157 -3.30 5.07 -45.18
C ARG A 157 -2.72 3.86 -44.42
N LEU A 158 -1.45 3.53 -44.67
CA LEU A 158 -0.70 2.51 -43.94
C LEU A 158 -0.18 3.02 -42.58
N ALA A 159 -0.14 4.33 -42.34
CA ALA A 159 0.28 4.88 -41.04
C ALA A 159 -0.70 4.52 -39.91
N LEU A 160 -2.00 4.46 -40.22
CA LEU A 160 -3.04 3.98 -39.29
C LEU A 160 -2.89 2.49 -39.00
N LEU A 161 -2.63 1.69 -40.04
CA LEU A 161 -2.31 0.28 -39.90
C LEU A 161 -1.04 0.06 -39.06
N HIS A 162 -0.05 0.95 -39.22
CA HIS A 162 1.18 0.91 -38.44
C HIS A 162 0.91 1.17 -36.95
N GLN A 163 0.12 2.19 -36.61
CA GLN A 163 -0.29 2.43 -35.22
C GLN A 163 -1.06 1.25 -34.62
N ARG A 164 -1.94 0.62 -35.40
CA ARG A 164 -2.68 -0.58 -35.00
C ARG A 164 -1.74 -1.75 -34.65
N GLU A 165 -0.82 -2.08 -35.55
CA GLU A 165 0.07 -3.21 -35.32
C GLU A 165 1.10 -2.92 -34.21
N CYS A 166 1.43 -1.66 -33.94
CA CYS A 166 2.22 -1.30 -32.75
C CYS A 166 1.51 -1.67 -31.45
N TRP A 167 0.18 -1.55 -31.38
CA TRP A 167 -0.61 -1.78 -30.15
C TRP A 167 -1.00 -3.24 -29.90
N ARG A 168 -1.14 -4.03 -30.96
CA ARG A 168 -1.46 -5.46 -30.88
C ARG A 168 -0.60 -6.27 -29.89
N PRO A 169 0.73 -6.14 -29.86
CA PRO A 169 1.56 -6.82 -28.86
C PRO A 169 1.23 -6.37 -27.43
N HIS A 170 1.00 -5.07 -27.18
CA HIS A 170 0.63 -4.58 -25.85
C HIS A 170 -0.71 -5.18 -25.39
N GLN A 171 -1.71 -5.25 -26.29
CA GLN A 171 -2.98 -5.90 -25.97
C GLN A 171 -2.77 -7.39 -25.61
N ALA A 172 -1.93 -8.09 -26.35
CA ALA A 172 -1.66 -9.50 -26.10
C ALA A 172 -0.90 -9.70 -24.78
N ILE A 173 0.08 -8.86 -24.49
CA ILE A 173 0.77 -8.80 -23.18
C ILE A 173 -0.24 -8.54 -22.06
N TYR A 174 -1.18 -7.59 -22.21
CA TYR A 174 -2.19 -7.32 -21.19
C TYR A 174 -3.09 -8.53 -20.94
N ARG A 175 -3.45 -9.29 -21.99
CA ARG A 175 -4.20 -10.53 -21.84
C ARG A 175 -3.36 -11.60 -21.13
N ASP A 176 -2.08 -11.70 -21.44
CA ASP A 176 -1.15 -12.63 -20.80
C ASP A 176 -1.01 -12.33 -19.29
N ILE A 177 -0.83 -11.06 -18.92
CA ILE A 177 -0.82 -10.59 -17.52
C ILE A 177 -2.08 -11.04 -16.78
N LEU A 178 -3.25 -10.92 -17.42
CA LEU A 178 -4.51 -11.32 -16.81
C LEU A 178 -4.68 -12.84 -16.71
N ALA A 179 -4.26 -13.57 -17.74
CA ALA A 179 -4.38 -15.03 -17.83
C ALA A 179 -3.46 -15.75 -16.84
N ASN A 180 -2.25 -15.24 -16.61
CA ASN A 180 -1.24 -15.83 -15.74
C ASN A 180 -1.19 -15.22 -14.33
N ASP A 181 -2.19 -14.41 -13.98
CA ASP A 181 -2.30 -13.76 -12.66
C ASP A 181 -1.12 -12.82 -12.30
N HIS A 182 -0.33 -12.38 -13.28
CA HIS A 182 0.78 -11.46 -13.05
C HIS A 182 0.27 -10.15 -12.45
N MET A 183 0.89 -9.71 -11.35
CA MET A 183 0.45 -8.52 -10.62
C MET A 183 0.87 -7.24 -11.31
N ASP A 184 2.03 -7.25 -11.97
CA ASP A 184 2.59 -6.13 -12.71
C ASP A 184 3.63 -6.63 -13.71
N ALA A 185 3.88 -5.82 -14.73
CA ALA A 185 4.90 -6.13 -15.72
C ALA A 185 5.61 -4.86 -16.20
N LEU A 186 6.89 -5.01 -16.51
CA LEU A 186 7.67 -4.04 -17.25
C LEU A 186 7.60 -4.36 -18.74
N ILE A 187 7.23 -3.38 -19.56
CA ILE A 187 7.11 -3.50 -21.01
C ILE A 187 8.08 -2.50 -21.64
N VAL A 188 8.98 -3.00 -22.47
CA VAL A 188 10.06 -2.21 -23.07
C VAL A 188 10.16 -2.49 -24.57
N GLU A 189 10.38 -1.47 -25.39
CA GLU A 189 10.71 -1.63 -26.80
C GLU A 189 12.21 -1.96 -26.98
N ASP A 190 12.53 -2.77 -27.97
CA ASP A 190 13.86 -3.35 -28.19
C ASP A 190 15.01 -2.35 -28.43
N HIS A 191 14.72 -1.14 -28.89
CA HIS A 191 15.69 -0.07 -29.16
C HIS A 191 15.93 0.87 -27.96
N VAL A 192 15.25 0.63 -26.84
CA VAL A 192 15.44 1.40 -25.63
C VAL A 192 16.66 0.91 -24.87
N GLU A 193 17.43 1.85 -24.32
CA GLU A 193 18.60 1.55 -23.52
C GLU A 193 18.38 1.89 -22.04
N PHE A 194 18.98 1.10 -21.17
CA PHE A 194 19.00 1.41 -19.75
C PHE A 194 19.89 2.61 -19.49
N GLY A 195 19.38 3.56 -18.69
CA GLY A 195 20.24 4.54 -18.03
C GLY A 195 21.15 3.88 -16.99
N PRO A 196 22.03 4.66 -16.34
CA PRO A 196 22.92 4.13 -15.32
C PRO A 196 22.14 3.52 -14.14
N SER A 197 22.64 2.39 -13.63
CA SER A 197 22.12 1.68 -12.45
C SER A 197 20.60 1.44 -12.48
N PRO A 198 20.07 0.76 -13.52
CA PRO A 198 18.63 0.67 -13.75
C PRO A 198 17.88 -0.05 -12.63
N GLN A 199 18.50 -1.08 -12.03
CA GLN A 199 17.91 -1.80 -10.91
C GLN A 199 17.67 -0.89 -9.70
N LEU A 200 18.70 -0.13 -9.28
CA LEU A 200 18.58 0.78 -8.15
C LEU A 200 17.48 1.82 -8.40
N ARG A 201 17.48 2.40 -9.60
CA ARG A 201 16.51 3.44 -10.00
C ARG A 201 15.09 2.89 -10.04
N LEU A 202 14.87 1.70 -10.59
CA LEU A 202 13.55 1.05 -10.61
C LEU A 202 13.09 0.73 -9.19
N TYR A 203 13.98 0.20 -8.35
CA TYR A 203 13.61 -0.17 -6.98
C TYR A 203 13.21 1.05 -6.17
N SER A 204 13.98 2.15 -6.26
CA SER A 204 13.62 3.41 -5.62
C SER A 204 12.26 3.93 -6.11
N ALA A 205 11.97 3.85 -7.41
CA ALA A 205 10.68 4.28 -7.95
C ALA A 205 9.51 3.39 -7.50
N LEU A 206 9.70 2.07 -7.49
CA LEU A 206 8.66 1.11 -7.11
C LEU A 206 8.34 1.16 -5.63
N ILE A 207 9.30 1.44 -4.75
CA ILE A 207 9.01 1.58 -3.31
C ILE A 207 8.05 2.74 -3.07
N GLU A 208 8.23 3.86 -3.78
CA GLU A 208 7.48 5.07 -3.52
C GLU A 208 6.15 5.16 -4.28
N ILE A 209 5.89 4.26 -5.24
CA ILE A 209 4.66 4.32 -6.04
C ILE A 209 3.42 3.95 -5.21
N PRO A 210 2.30 4.69 -5.36
CA PRO A 210 1.05 4.37 -4.67
C PRO A 210 0.52 2.97 -5.02
N ALA A 211 -0.09 2.28 -4.06
CA ALA A 211 -0.54 0.90 -4.22
C ALA A 211 -1.54 0.66 -5.37
N ASP A 212 -2.35 1.68 -5.68
CA ASP A 212 -3.43 1.66 -6.67
C ASP A 212 -3.01 2.16 -8.06
N TRP A 213 -1.70 2.27 -8.33
CA TRP A 213 -1.18 2.67 -9.63
C TRP A 213 -1.65 1.75 -10.77
N ASP A 214 -1.89 2.34 -11.95
CA ASP A 214 -2.20 1.57 -13.15
C ASP A 214 -1.02 1.50 -14.10
N VAL A 215 -0.36 2.63 -14.37
CA VAL A 215 0.75 2.73 -15.33
C VAL A 215 1.87 3.58 -14.73
N LEU A 216 3.10 3.13 -14.91
CA LEU A 216 4.30 3.86 -14.53
C LEU A 216 5.17 4.07 -15.78
N GLN A 217 5.29 5.31 -16.23
CA GLN A 217 6.13 5.70 -17.35
C GLN A 217 7.58 5.82 -16.89
N LEU A 218 8.47 5.08 -17.55
CA LEU A 218 9.86 4.90 -17.13
C LEU A 218 10.88 5.41 -18.18
N GLY A 219 10.43 5.64 -19.40
CA GLY A 219 11.22 6.21 -20.50
C GLY A 219 10.78 7.61 -20.90
N PRO A 220 11.50 8.24 -21.85
CA PRO A 220 11.13 9.53 -22.40
C PRO A 220 9.82 9.43 -23.19
N THR A 221 9.00 10.48 -23.14
CA THR A 221 7.88 10.64 -24.08
C THR A 221 8.39 11.32 -25.34
N ALA A 222 8.15 10.71 -26.52
CA ALA A 222 8.61 11.30 -27.79
C ALA A 222 8.03 12.70 -28.09
N ASN A 223 6.93 13.10 -27.44
CA ASN A 223 6.27 14.39 -27.69
C ASN A 223 6.50 15.45 -26.59
N GLY A 224 7.38 15.17 -25.60
CA GLY A 224 7.73 16.13 -24.53
C GLY A 224 6.56 16.71 -23.74
N THR A 225 5.37 16.11 -23.86
CA THR A 225 4.13 16.61 -23.28
C THR A 225 3.96 15.92 -21.93
N ASP A 226 4.30 16.66 -20.86
CA ASP A 226 3.75 16.42 -19.54
C ASP A 226 2.36 17.08 -19.54
N SER A 227 1.28 16.34 -19.76
CA SER A 227 -0.03 16.90 -19.44
C SER A 227 -0.31 16.77 -17.94
N GLY A 228 -0.91 17.82 -17.39
CA GLY A 228 -1.25 17.91 -15.97
C GLY A 228 -0.39 18.93 -15.22
N ARG A 229 -1.02 19.63 -14.27
CA ARG A 229 -0.34 20.52 -13.31
C ARG A 229 -0.18 19.79 -11.99
N HIS A 230 0.62 18.74 -11.99
CA HIS A 230 0.94 17.98 -10.78
C HIS A 230 2.36 18.30 -10.35
N ASP A 231 2.58 18.42 -9.05
CA ASP A 231 3.91 18.70 -8.49
C ASP A 231 4.82 17.48 -8.59
N ASP A 232 6.12 17.72 -8.73
CA ASP A 232 7.11 16.65 -8.60
C ASP A 232 7.22 16.21 -7.15
N ILE A 233 7.13 14.89 -6.95
CA ILE A 233 7.30 14.26 -5.64
C ILE A 233 8.67 13.59 -5.63
N PRO A 234 9.61 14.05 -4.78
CA PRO A 234 10.94 13.46 -4.71
C PRO A 234 10.89 12.03 -4.17
N ILE A 235 11.68 11.13 -4.78
CA ILE A 235 11.86 9.76 -4.31
C ILE A 235 12.97 9.75 -3.26
N GLN A 236 12.65 9.28 -2.04
CA GLN A 236 13.58 9.33 -0.93
C GLN A 236 14.87 8.55 -1.23
N GLY A 237 16.03 9.18 -1.01
CA GLY A 237 17.34 8.57 -1.23
C GLY A 237 17.74 8.41 -2.70
N SER A 238 17.04 9.08 -3.62
CA SER A 238 17.32 9.05 -5.05
C SER A 238 17.33 10.47 -5.65
N GLN A 239 17.93 10.61 -6.83
CA GLN A 239 17.81 11.82 -7.67
C GLN A 239 16.54 11.79 -8.54
N LEU A 240 15.71 10.76 -8.37
CA LEU A 240 14.46 10.60 -9.09
C LEU A 240 13.33 11.36 -8.40
N MET A 241 12.37 11.73 -9.21
CA MET A 241 11.07 12.27 -8.83
C MET A 241 10.00 11.45 -9.54
N TYR A 242 8.83 11.33 -8.94
CA TYR A 242 7.65 10.88 -9.68
C TYR A 242 6.58 11.97 -9.67
N ARG A 243 5.78 11.98 -10.72
CA ARG A 243 4.67 12.91 -10.88
C ARG A 243 3.48 12.15 -11.42
N ARG A 244 2.27 12.52 -10.99
CA ARG A 244 1.04 12.06 -11.63
C ARG A 244 0.91 12.71 -13.01
N VAL A 245 0.52 11.95 -14.02
CA VAL A 245 0.26 12.47 -15.37
C VAL A 245 -1.17 12.17 -15.77
N ASP A 246 -1.78 13.11 -16.50
CA ASP A 246 -3.18 12.97 -16.93
C ASP A 246 -3.29 12.38 -18.35
N ASP A 247 -2.18 12.36 -19.11
CA ASP A 247 -2.12 11.77 -20.46
C ASP A 247 -1.18 10.57 -20.52
N GLY A 248 -1.70 9.53 -21.19
CA GLY A 248 -0.96 8.34 -21.51
C GLY A 248 -0.41 8.34 -22.93
N ALA A 249 0.05 9.49 -23.42
CA ALA A 249 0.53 9.65 -24.80
C ALA A 249 1.34 8.42 -25.22
N CYS A 250 0.94 7.80 -26.34
CA CYS A 250 1.27 6.43 -26.73
C CYS A 250 2.71 6.19 -27.17
N ASN A 251 3.63 7.05 -26.75
CA ASN A 251 5.03 7.06 -27.13
C ASN A 251 5.91 6.70 -25.92
N ASN A 252 5.41 5.86 -25.01
CA ASN A 252 6.17 5.37 -23.88
C ASN A 252 6.91 4.09 -24.28
N LEU A 253 8.15 4.28 -24.68
CA LEU A 253 9.06 3.26 -25.17
C LEU A 253 9.45 2.26 -24.08
N ALA A 254 9.29 2.67 -22.81
CA ALA A 254 9.40 1.83 -21.64
C ALA A 254 8.41 2.28 -20.57
N TYR A 255 7.57 1.36 -20.11
CA TYR A 255 6.62 1.60 -19.03
C TYR A 255 6.32 0.31 -18.27
N ALA A 256 5.86 0.44 -17.04
CA ALA A 256 5.25 -0.67 -16.33
C ALA A 256 3.74 -0.50 -16.29
N ILE A 257 3.03 -1.62 -16.20
CA ILE A 257 1.58 -1.66 -16.04
C ILE A 257 1.22 -2.61 -14.91
N SER A 258 0.27 -2.22 -14.07
CA SER A 258 -0.30 -3.08 -13.06
C SER A 258 -1.40 -3.96 -13.67
N ARG A 259 -1.68 -5.09 -13.03
CA ARG A 259 -2.81 -5.94 -13.40
C ARG A 259 -4.14 -5.20 -13.43
N ALA A 260 -4.33 -4.23 -12.52
CA ALA A 260 -5.52 -3.39 -12.49
C ALA A 260 -5.59 -2.51 -13.75
N GLY A 261 -4.46 -1.91 -14.14
CA GLY A 261 -4.32 -1.15 -15.40
C GLY A 261 -4.64 -2.02 -16.62
N ALA A 262 -4.01 -3.19 -16.74
CA ALA A 262 -4.25 -4.14 -17.83
C ALA A 262 -5.74 -4.55 -17.91
N ARG A 263 -6.37 -4.82 -16.76
CA ARG A 263 -7.81 -5.15 -16.69
C ARG A 263 -8.69 -4.00 -17.17
N LYS A 264 -8.39 -2.76 -16.79
CA LYS A 264 -9.13 -1.57 -17.22
C LYS A 264 -9.08 -1.43 -18.74
N VAL A 265 -7.90 -1.66 -19.35
CA VAL A 265 -7.76 -1.68 -20.82
C VAL A 265 -8.63 -2.76 -21.41
N ILE A 266 -8.38 -4.03 -21.09
CA ILE A 266 -9.05 -5.16 -21.74
C ILE A 266 -10.57 -5.07 -21.57
N LYS A 267 -11.07 -4.71 -20.39
CA LYS A 267 -12.51 -4.49 -20.17
C LYS A 267 -13.07 -3.41 -21.09
N THR A 268 -12.36 -2.30 -21.26
CA THR A 268 -12.78 -1.22 -22.16
C THR A 268 -12.77 -1.70 -23.61
N LEU A 269 -11.73 -2.43 -24.02
CA LEU A 269 -11.63 -2.98 -25.38
C LEU A 269 -12.78 -3.94 -25.67
N ASP A 270 -13.04 -4.89 -24.77
CA ASP A 270 -14.08 -5.91 -24.94
C ASP A 270 -15.50 -5.32 -24.87
N SER A 271 -15.69 -4.21 -24.15
CA SER A 271 -16.99 -3.51 -24.07
C SER A 271 -17.31 -2.61 -25.26
N THR A 272 -16.29 -2.24 -26.04
CA THR A 272 -16.47 -1.39 -27.22
C THR A 272 -16.81 -2.32 -28.39
N HIS A 273 -18.10 -2.43 -28.74
CA HIS A 273 -18.65 -3.30 -29.82
C HIS A 273 -18.02 -3.13 -31.23
N ALA A 274 -17.01 -2.29 -31.37
CA ALA A 274 -16.37 -1.94 -32.62
C ALA A 274 -15.08 -2.73 -32.83
N HIS A 275 -15.14 -4.06 -33.00
CA HIS A 275 -13.95 -4.83 -33.43
C HIS A 275 -13.40 -4.36 -34.80
N ALA A 276 -14.22 -3.71 -35.64
CA ALA A 276 -13.83 -3.21 -36.96
C ALA A 276 -13.44 -1.71 -37.00
N ASP A 277 -13.88 -0.93 -36.01
CA ASP A 277 -13.68 0.53 -35.94
C ASP A 277 -12.70 0.92 -34.81
N PHE A 278 -12.13 -0.10 -34.18
CA PHE A 278 -11.21 -0.04 -33.03
C PHE A 278 -9.94 0.76 -33.34
N GLU A 279 -9.55 0.77 -34.62
CA GLU A 279 -8.27 1.29 -35.12
C GLU A 279 -8.12 2.81 -34.95
N HIS A 280 -9.22 3.56 -35.07
CA HIS A 280 -9.26 4.99 -34.78
C HIS A 280 -9.58 5.28 -33.31
N LYS A 281 -10.35 4.38 -32.67
CA LYS A 281 -10.89 4.58 -31.33
C LYS A 281 -10.00 4.02 -30.23
N MET A 282 -8.85 3.40 -30.52
CA MET A 282 -8.00 2.86 -29.45
C MET A 282 -7.36 3.96 -28.63
N LEU A 283 -6.88 5.02 -29.27
CA LEU A 283 -6.42 6.23 -28.57
C LEU A 283 -7.60 6.87 -27.80
N ASP A 284 -8.75 7.05 -28.45
CA ASP A 284 -9.96 7.54 -27.79
C ASP A 284 -10.46 6.63 -26.66
N ALA A 285 -10.24 5.32 -26.76
CA ALA A 285 -10.65 4.32 -25.78
C ALA A 285 -9.69 4.33 -24.60
N LEU A 286 -8.39 4.48 -24.84
CA LEU A 286 -7.38 4.69 -23.81
C LEU A 286 -7.60 6.04 -23.11
N ASP A 287 -8.01 7.08 -23.81
CA ASP A 287 -8.42 8.36 -23.23
C ASP A 287 -9.67 8.20 -22.33
N ARG A 288 -10.55 7.24 -22.65
CA ARG A 288 -11.68 6.87 -21.77
C ARG A 288 -11.24 6.00 -20.60
N VAL A 289 -10.11 5.30 -20.70
CA VAL A 289 -9.54 4.58 -19.57
C VAL A 289 -8.97 5.60 -18.61
N LYS A 290 -9.69 5.84 -17.51
CA LYS A 290 -9.19 6.65 -16.40
C LYS A 290 -8.10 5.88 -15.67
N PHE A 291 -6.88 6.02 -16.16
CA PHE A 291 -5.70 5.49 -15.52
C PHE A 291 -5.22 6.42 -14.40
N LEU A 292 -4.73 5.81 -13.32
CA LEU A 292 -3.83 6.45 -12.39
C LEU A 292 -2.40 6.25 -12.89
N MET A 293 -1.89 7.25 -13.62
CA MET A 293 -0.59 7.20 -14.27
C MET A 293 0.43 8.01 -13.52
N PHE A 294 1.64 7.48 -13.42
CA PHE A 294 2.79 8.17 -12.87
C PHE A 294 3.94 8.16 -13.86
N ARG A 295 4.76 9.21 -13.83
CA ARG A 295 6.00 9.32 -14.61
C ARG A 295 7.18 9.47 -13.68
N VAL A 296 8.26 8.76 -13.96
CA VAL A 296 9.55 8.91 -13.25
C VAL A 296 10.46 9.85 -14.03
N SER A 297 10.99 10.88 -13.36
CA SER A 297 11.90 11.87 -13.93
C SER A 297 13.19 11.99 -13.09
N PRO A 298 14.39 12.07 -13.70
CA PRO A 298 14.64 11.80 -15.12
C PRO A 298 14.33 10.35 -15.49
N GLY A 299 13.99 10.10 -16.76
CA GLY A 299 13.68 8.76 -17.26
C GLY A 299 14.75 7.72 -16.91
N ILE A 300 14.32 6.53 -16.48
CA ILE A 300 15.20 5.40 -16.18
C ILE A 300 15.76 4.82 -17.46
N PHE A 301 14.90 4.73 -18.46
CA PHE A 301 15.25 4.32 -19.80
C PHE A 301 15.51 5.54 -20.67
N ARG A 302 16.35 5.37 -21.69
CA ARG A 302 16.66 6.40 -22.67
C ARG A 302 16.33 5.88 -24.05
N TRP A 303 15.80 6.77 -24.88
CA TRP A 303 15.80 6.53 -26.31
C TRP A 303 17.24 6.57 -26.79
N ARG A 304 17.63 5.54 -27.55
CA ARG A 304 18.82 5.64 -28.35
C ARG A 304 18.46 6.51 -29.54
N ASP A 305 18.74 7.81 -29.45
CA ASP A 305 18.89 8.56 -30.68
C ASP A 305 19.95 7.81 -31.47
N SER A 306 19.61 7.40 -32.69
CA SER A 306 20.65 7.03 -33.64
C SER A 306 21.64 8.18 -33.60
N ASP A 307 22.83 7.98 -33.05
CA ASP A 307 23.91 8.95 -33.14
C ASP A 307 24.06 9.33 -34.62
N ARG A 308 23.42 10.44 -34.97
CA ARG A 308 23.44 11.18 -36.22
C ARG A 308 23.38 12.65 -35.83
#